data_AF-A0A7S2G2Z2-F1
#
_entry.id   AF-A0A7S2G2Z2-F1
#
_cell.length_a   1.000
_cell.length_b   1.000
_cell.length_c   1.000
_cell.angle_alpha   90.00
_cell.angle_beta   90.00
_cell.angle_gamma   90.00
#
_symmetry.space_group_name_H-M   'P 1'
#
loop_
_entity.id
_entity.type
_entity.pdbx_description
1 polymer ?
#
loop_
_entity_poly.entity_id
_entity_poly.type
_entity_poly.pdbx_seq_one_letter_code
_entity_poly.pdbx_strand_id
1 'polypeptide(L)'
;AMPPKAAPKAAQQRATPPPQEPPGGDPNDEQVLDDYDMPVIIKVKPEDQLTLSPEELEKEVPPRVLYPNNPRAPDNITTYSLKDRMFKKDDQVDQVVFHFSLDGQILLKESPDAQDQFEIQDRKEEEQKKREKEEAVDEDFDPPEDDKEMPVKN
;
A
#
# COMPACT_ATOMS: atom_id res chain seq x y z
N ALA A 1 -55.56 5.09 -22.93
CA ALA A 1 -54.66 5.46 -24.04
C ALA A 1 -53.29 5.79 -23.46
N MET A 2 -52.33 4.88 -23.62
CA MET A 2 -50.92 5.08 -23.28
C MET A 2 -50.13 4.93 -24.59
N PRO A 3 -49.15 5.81 -24.89
CA PRO A 3 -48.39 5.71 -26.14
C PRO A 3 -47.40 4.53 -26.08
N PRO A 4 -47.16 3.83 -27.21
CA PRO A 4 -46.22 2.71 -27.25
C PRO A 4 -44.75 3.20 -27.22
N LYS A 5 -43.92 2.43 -26.53
CA LYS A 5 -42.46 2.60 -26.39
C LYS A 5 -41.77 2.71 -27.75
N ALA A 6 -40.94 3.74 -27.93
CA ALA A 6 -40.04 3.86 -29.06
C ALA A 6 -38.91 2.82 -28.97
N ALA A 7 -38.72 2.06 -30.05
CA ALA A 7 -37.59 1.14 -30.23
C ALA A 7 -36.30 1.92 -30.54
N PRO A 8 -35.12 1.48 -30.06
CA PRO A 8 -33.85 2.10 -30.44
C PRO A 8 -33.50 1.78 -31.89
N LYS A 9 -33.07 2.80 -32.63
CA LYS A 9 -32.66 2.73 -34.04
C LYS A 9 -31.45 1.81 -34.22
N ALA A 10 -31.52 0.95 -35.24
CA ALA A 10 -30.43 0.09 -35.69
C ALA A 10 -29.20 0.92 -36.10
N ALA A 11 -28.05 0.65 -35.48
CA ALA A 11 -26.76 1.15 -35.91
C ALA A 11 -26.39 0.50 -37.25
N GLN A 12 -26.19 1.33 -38.27
CA GLN A 12 -25.72 0.92 -39.59
C GLN A 12 -24.32 0.30 -39.47
N GLN A 13 -24.22 -0.98 -39.79
CA GLN A 13 -22.93 -1.66 -39.98
C GLN A 13 -22.26 -1.06 -41.23
N ARG A 14 -21.19 -0.30 -41.05
CA ARG A 14 -20.27 0.04 -42.14
C ARG A 14 -19.52 -1.23 -42.51
N ALA A 15 -19.78 -1.76 -43.71
CA ALA A 15 -18.99 -2.83 -44.29
C ALA A 15 -17.56 -2.34 -44.53
N THR A 16 -16.57 -3.01 -43.94
CA THR A 16 -15.16 -2.84 -44.28
C THR A 16 -14.88 -3.57 -45.59
N PRO A 17 -14.26 -2.93 -46.61
CA PRO A 17 -13.84 -3.62 -47.81
C PRO A 17 -12.72 -4.64 -47.52
N PRO A 18 -12.59 -5.72 -48.31
CA PRO A 18 -11.62 -6.79 -48.06
C PRO A 18 -10.17 -6.29 -48.18
N PRO A 19 -9.21 -6.92 -47.47
CA PRO A 19 -7.79 -6.56 -47.58
C PRO A 19 -7.30 -6.73 -49.02
N GLN A 20 -6.73 -5.67 -49.59
CA GLN A 20 -6.00 -5.74 -50.86
C GLN A 20 -4.62 -6.36 -50.62
N GLU A 21 -4.31 -7.44 -51.34
CA GLU A 21 -2.97 -8.01 -51.39
C GLU A 21 -1.99 -6.99 -52.01
N PRO A 22 -0.75 -6.85 -51.50
CA PRO A 22 0.22 -5.94 -52.10
C PRO A 22 0.62 -6.43 -53.50
N PRO A 23 0.74 -5.55 -54.51
CA PRO A 23 1.18 -5.95 -55.83
C PRO A 23 2.63 -6.47 -55.77
N GLY A 24 2.86 -7.67 -56.30
CA GLY A 24 4.19 -8.22 -56.48
C GLY A 24 5.05 -7.29 -57.33
N GLY A 25 6.20 -6.88 -56.77
CA GLY A 25 7.16 -6.02 -57.45
C GLY A 25 8.05 -6.82 -58.41
N ASP A 26 8.10 -6.37 -59.67
CA ASP A 26 9.05 -6.78 -60.72
C ASP A 26 10.46 -6.19 -60.41
N PRO A 27 11.59 -6.89 -60.68
CA PRO A 27 12.92 -6.46 -60.22
C PRO A 27 13.55 -5.29 -60.98
N ASN A 28 12.89 -4.66 -61.96
CA ASN A 28 13.49 -3.62 -62.81
C ASN A 28 12.53 -2.45 -63.09
N ASP A 29 12.25 -1.61 -62.08
CA ASP A 29 11.91 -0.22 -62.40
C ASP A 29 12.61 0.75 -61.44
N GLU A 30 13.35 1.64 -62.06
CA GLU A 30 14.42 2.46 -61.53
C GLU A 30 13.81 3.82 -61.16
N GLN A 31 13.36 3.98 -59.92
CA GLN A 31 13.15 5.29 -59.30
C GLN A 31 13.79 5.27 -57.91
N VAL A 32 15.12 5.39 -57.93
CA VAL A 32 15.95 5.64 -56.75
C VAL A 32 15.69 7.08 -56.31
N LEU A 33 14.64 7.28 -55.51
CA LEU A 33 14.54 8.44 -54.64
C LEU A 33 15.27 8.10 -53.34
N ASP A 34 16.16 9.00 -52.92
CA ASP A 34 17.10 8.85 -51.81
C ASP A 34 16.45 8.46 -50.46
N ASP A 35 16.50 7.17 -50.12
CA ASP A 35 16.14 6.61 -48.80
C ASP A 35 17.39 6.42 -47.90
N TYR A 36 18.34 7.36 -47.97
CA TYR A 36 19.67 7.25 -47.35
C TYR A 36 19.74 7.41 -45.82
N ASP A 37 18.61 7.64 -45.13
CA ASP A 37 18.61 7.91 -43.67
C ASP A 37 17.73 6.95 -42.86
N MET A 38 17.32 5.81 -43.45
CA MET A 38 16.62 4.76 -42.72
C MET A 38 17.62 3.83 -42.01
N PRO A 39 17.57 3.70 -40.66
CA PRO A 39 18.43 2.74 -39.97
C PRO A 39 18.11 1.32 -40.44
N VAL A 40 19.13 0.58 -40.89
CA VAL A 40 19.01 -0.83 -41.27
C VAL A 40 18.70 -1.66 -40.02
N ILE A 41 17.42 -1.97 -39.79
CA ILE A 41 17.00 -2.83 -38.69
C ILE A 41 17.29 -4.28 -39.08
N ILE A 42 18.43 -4.81 -38.61
CA ILE A 42 18.76 -6.23 -38.74
C ILE A 42 17.90 -7.02 -37.75
N LYS A 43 16.82 -7.64 -38.25
CA LYS A 43 15.99 -8.55 -37.45
C LYS A 43 16.69 -9.91 -37.32
N VAL A 44 17.47 -10.09 -36.26
CA VAL A 44 18.07 -11.40 -35.92
C VAL A 44 17.01 -12.25 -35.22
N LYS A 45 16.67 -13.41 -35.79
CA LYS A 45 15.86 -14.43 -35.11
C LYS A 45 16.80 -15.31 -34.27
N PRO A 46 16.58 -15.42 -32.94
CA PRO A 46 17.34 -16.34 -32.09
C PRO A 46 17.18 -17.80 -32.55
N GLU A 47 18.20 -18.63 -32.35
CA GLU A 47 18.16 -20.06 -32.74
C GLU A 47 17.07 -20.84 -32.00
N ASP A 48 16.79 -20.48 -30.73
CA ASP A 48 15.77 -21.13 -29.89
C ASP A 48 14.35 -20.55 -30.08
N GLN A 49 14.11 -19.74 -31.11
CA GLN A 49 12.81 -19.13 -31.35
C GLN A 49 11.78 -20.17 -31.80
N LEU A 50 10.78 -20.44 -30.94
CA LEU A 50 9.67 -21.33 -31.24
C LEU A 50 8.92 -20.89 -32.51
N THR A 51 8.86 -21.76 -33.51
CA THR A 51 8.10 -21.56 -34.75
C THR A 51 6.65 -22.01 -34.57
N LEU A 52 5.75 -21.06 -34.37
CA LEU A 52 4.31 -21.30 -34.27
C LEU A 52 3.66 -21.27 -35.65
N SER A 53 2.60 -22.05 -35.84
CA SER A 53 1.74 -21.95 -37.03
C SER A 53 1.00 -20.59 -37.06
N PRO A 54 0.57 -20.09 -38.23
CA PRO A 54 -0.14 -18.81 -38.31
C PRO A 54 -1.38 -18.78 -37.42
N GLU A 55 -2.10 -19.91 -37.31
CA GLU A 55 -3.27 -20.06 -36.44
C GLU A 55 -2.93 -19.98 -34.94
N GLU A 56 -1.71 -20.33 -34.53
CA GLU A 56 -1.28 -20.26 -33.14
C GLU A 56 -0.70 -18.90 -32.77
N LEU A 57 -0.17 -18.17 -33.75
CA LEU A 57 0.31 -16.80 -33.57
C LEU A 57 -0.85 -15.82 -33.43
N GLU A 58 -1.98 -16.10 -34.11
CA GLU A 58 -3.22 -15.33 -34.01
C GLU A 58 -4.02 -15.61 -32.74
N LYS A 59 -3.75 -16.71 -32.03
CA LYS A 59 -4.37 -16.98 -30.73
C LYS A 59 -3.86 -15.97 -29.72
N GLU A 60 -4.79 -15.28 -29.08
CA GLU A 60 -4.48 -14.44 -27.93
C GLU A 60 -3.86 -15.31 -26.84
N VAL A 61 -2.55 -15.19 -26.65
CA VAL A 61 -1.87 -15.81 -25.52
C VAL A 61 -2.43 -15.13 -24.28
N PRO A 62 -2.96 -15.87 -23.29
CA PRO A 62 -3.38 -15.29 -22.04
C PRO A 62 -2.25 -14.39 -21.53
N PRO A 63 -2.54 -13.18 -21.03
CA PRO A 63 -1.49 -12.35 -20.48
C PRO A 63 -0.73 -13.23 -19.49
N ARG A 64 0.58 -13.39 -19.70
CA ARG A 64 1.47 -14.09 -18.77
C ARG A 64 1.57 -13.22 -17.51
N VAL A 65 0.48 -13.13 -16.76
CA VAL A 65 0.39 -12.42 -15.51
C VAL A 65 1.05 -13.32 -14.49
N LEU A 66 2.27 -12.96 -14.12
CA LEU A 66 2.90 -13.50 -12.94
C LEU A 66 2.12 -12.96 -11.74
N TYR A 67 1.34 -13.81 -11.10
CA TYR A 67 0.75 -13.48 -9.81
C TYR A 67 1.83 -13.63 -8.74
N PRO A 68 2.10 -12.59 -7.95
CA PRO A 68 3.02 -12.68 -6.82
C PRO A 68 2.34 -13.49 -5.69
N ASN A 69 2.32 -14.82 -5.85
CA ASN A 69 1.76 -15.73 -4.86
C ASN A 69 2.88 -16.33 -4.01
N ASN A 70 2.77 -16.20 -2.69
CA ASN A 70 3.75 -16.76 -1.77
C ASN A 70 3.45 -18.25 -1.56
N PRO A 71 4.37 -19.16 -1.90
CA PRO A 71 4.15 -20.60 -1.76
C PRO A 71 4.04 -21.07 -0.30
N ARG A 72 4.40 -20.21 0.67
CA ARG A 72 4.25 -20.50 2.11
C ARG A 72 3.02 -19.84 2.74
N ALA A 73 2.28 -19.01 2.01
CA ALA A 73 1.05 -18.42 2.54
C ALA A 73 -0.06 -19.47 2.60
N PRO A 74 -0.92 -19.43 3.63
CA PRO A 74 -2.10 -20.30 3.69
C PRO A 74 -3.13 -19.88 2.63
N ASP A 75 -3.96 -20.83 2.18
CA ASP A 75 -5.00 -20.57 1.17
C ASP A 75 -6.15 -19.71 1.71
N ASN A 76 -6.42 -19.76 3.01
CA ASN A 76 -7.45 -18.93 3.66
C ASN A 76 -7.18 -18.77 5.17
N ILE A 77 -7.83 -17.75 5.76
CA ILE A 77 -7.86 -17.50 7.20
C ILE A 77 -9.32 -17.47 7.65
N THR A 78 -9.63 -18.21 8.71
CA THR A 78 -10.99 -18.22 9.29
C THR A 78 -10.99 -17.58 10.66
N THR A 79 -11.74 -16.49 10.84
CA THR A 79 -11.86 -15.76 12.11
C THR A 79 -13.29 -15.81 12.64
N TYR A 80 -13.46 -15.84 13.96
CA TYR A 80 -14.77 -15.80 14.58
C TYR A 80 -15.26 -14.35 14.70
N SER A 81 -16.38 -14.03 14.05
CA SER A 81 -17.06 -12.75 14.22
C SER A 81 -17.94 -12.82 15.47
N LEU A 82 -17.58 -12.06 16.51
CA LEU A 82 -18.41 -11.96 17.72
C LEU A 82 -19.77 -11.31 17.44
N LYS A 83 -19.82 -10.38 16.47
CA LYS A 83 -21.05 -9.68 16.06
C LYS A 83 -22.06 -10.63 15.44
N ASP A 84 -21.59 -11.48 14.53
CA ASP A 84 -22.45 -12.39 13.76
C ASP A 84 -22.53 -13.80 14.37
N ARG A 85 -21.80 -14.02 15.48
CA ARG A 85 -21.65 -15.28 16.20
C ARG A 85 -21.34 -16.46 15.30
N MET A 86 -20.50 -16.23 14.30
CA MET A 86 -20.14 -17.24 13.31
C MET A 86 -18.69 -17.06 12.84
N PHE A 87 -18.13 -18.16 12.33
CA PHE A 87 -16.85 -18.13 11.64
C PHE A 87 -17.02 -17.54 10.25
N LYS A 88 -16.18 -16.56 9.92
CA LYS A 88 -16.05 -15.99 8.58
C LYS A 88 -14.72 -16.42 7.99
N LYS A 89 -14.80 -16.94 6.78
CA LYS A 89 -13.63 -17.32 5.99
C LYS A 89 -13.22 -16.14 5.11
N ASP A 90 -11.93 -15.84 5.11
CA ASP A 90 -11.29 -14.86 4.25
C ASP A 90 -10.30 -15.58 3.32
N ASP A 91 -10.53 -15.48 2.01
CA ASP A 91 -9.68 -16.04 0.96
C ASP A 91 -8.61 -15.03 0.49
N GLN A 92 -8.67 -13.77 0.92
CA GLN A 92 -7.69 -12.75 0.57
C GLN A 92 -6.57 -12.71 1.61
N VAL A 93 -5.65 -13.68 1.50
CA VAL A 93 -4.48 -13.77 2.39
C VAL A 93 -3.33 -12.92 1.85
N ASP A 94 -2.67 -12.19 2.77
CA ASP A 94 -1.47 -11.42 2.46
C ASP A 94 -0.32 -12.30 1.96
N GLN A 95 0.27 -11.91 0.83
CA GLN A 95 1.34 -12.65 0.16
C GLN A 95 2.74 -12.11 0.47
N VAL A 96 2.86 -11.08 1.33
CA VAL A 96 4.14 -10.45 1.67
C VAL A 96 4.83 -11.20 2.81
N VAL A 97 6.12 -11.46 2.67
CA VAL A 97 6.95 -12.12 3.69
C VAL A 97 7.84 -11.09 4.40
N PHE A 98 7.57 -10.86 5.67
CA PHE A 98 8.45 -10.07 6.54
C PHE A 98 9.45 -10.99 7.25
N HIS A 99 10.74 -10.74 7.03
CA HIS A 99 11.81 -11.50 7.70
C HIS A 99 12.22 -10.88 9.03
N PHE A 100 12.05 -9.56 9.15
CA PHE A 100 12.39 -8.81 10.35
C PHE A 100 11.46 -7.60 10.47
N SER A 101 10.92 -7.40 11.66
CA SER A 101 10.12 -6.23 12.04
C SER A 101 10.60 -5.77 13.40
N LEU A 102 10.83 -4.47 13.56
CA LEU A 102 11.21 -3.87 14.83
C LEU A 102 10.42 -2.58 15.01
N ASP A 103 9.70 -2.50 16.12
CA ASP A 103 8.96 -1.31 16.49
C ASP A 103 9.88 -0.35 17.26
N GLY A 104 9.98 0.87 16.75
CA GLY A 104 10.76 1.94 17.38
C GLY A 104 9.98 2.67 18.46
N GLN A 105 10.68 3.16 19.48
CA GLN A 105 10.12 3.99 20.57
C GLN A 105 10.66 5.43 20.57
N ILE A 106 11.33 5.83 19.49
CA ILE A 106 11.95 7.15 19.38
C ILE A 106 10.93 8.11 18.77
N LEU A 107 10.61 9.17 19.50
CA LEU A 107 9.75 10.25 19.04
C LEU A 107 10.61 11.42 18.55
N LEU A 108 10.16 12.07 17.46
CA LEU A 108 10.72 13.35 17.05
C LEU A 108 10.25 14.44 18.01
N LYS A 109 11.17 15.23 18.55
CA LYS A 109 10.86 16.27 19.57
C LYS A 109 9.86 17.33 19.10
N GLU A 110 9.81 17.59 17.80
CA GLU A 110 8.92 18.57 17.18
C GLU A 110 7.54 17.97 16.82
N SER A 111 7.36 16.66 16.97
CA SER A 111 6.09 15.99 16.72
C SER A 111 5.03 16.42 17.75
N PRO A 112 3.75 16.55 17.37
CA PRO A 112 2.66 16.78 18.32
C PRO A 112 2.65 15.74 19.45
N ASP A 113 2.88 14.47 19.15
CA ASP A 113 2.92 13.40 20.16
C ASP A 113 4.01 13.62 21.23
N ALA A 114 5.13 14.24 20.85
CA ALA A 114 6.20 14.56 21.78
C ALA A 114 5.83 15.77 22.66
N GLN A 115 5.16 16.78 22.08
CA GLN A 115 4.65 17.94 22.82
C GLN A 115 3.62 17.51 23.85
N ASP A 116 2.65 16.68 23.46
CA ASP A 116 1.65 16.12 24.37
C ASP A 116 2.31 15.35 25.53
N GLN A 117 3.37 14.58 25.23
CA GLN A 117 4.12 13.86 26.26
C GLN A 117 4.81 14.79 27.25
N PHE A 118 5.42 15.89 26.77
CA PHE A 118 6.04 16.89 27.64
C PHE A 118 5.00 17.60 28.51
N GLU A 119 3.86 18.02 27.95
CA GLU A 119 2.79 18.66 28.71
C GLU A 119 2.23 17.73 29.81
N ILE A 120 2.07 16.44 29.51
CA ILE A 120 1.64 15.44 30.50
C ILE A 120 2.69 15.29 31.61
N GLN A 121 3.98 15.30 31.27
CA GLN A 121 5.07 15.21 32.24
C GLN A 121 5.13 16.46 33.13
N ASP A 122 5.09 17.65 32.54
CA ASP A 122 5.13 18.91 33.25
C ASP A 122 3.97 19.03 34.25
N ARG A 123 2.74 18.71 33.82
CA ARG A 123 1.57 18.69 34.72
C ARG A 123 1.76 17.71 35.88
N LYS A 124 2.29 16.53 35.60
CA LYS A 124 2.53 15.51 36.64
C LYS A 124 3.59 15.96 37.65
N GLU A 125 4.65 16.64 37.19
CA GLU A 125 5.68 17.20 38.05
C GLU A 125 5.13 18.34 38.92
N GLU A 126 4.28 19.20 38.38
CA GLU A 126 3.63 20.26 39.15
C GLU A 126 2.72 19.70 40.25
N GLU A 127 1.92 18.68 39.93
CA GLU A 127 1.09 17.98 40.90
C GLU A 127 1.93 17.30 41.99
N GLN A 128 3.05 16.66 41.63
CA GLN A 128 3.97 16.05 42.59
C GLN A 128 4.62 17.10 43.50
N LYS A 129 5.15 18.19 42.94
CA LYS A 129 5.74 19.30 43.72
C LYS A 129 4.73 19.92 44.67
N LYS A 130 3.45 20.01 44.27
CA LYS A 130 2.39 20.50 45.15
C LYS A 130 2.15 19.55 46.32
N ARG A 131 2.05 18.24 46.06
CA ARG A 131 1.89 17.22 47.11
C ARG A 131 3.08 17.20 48.08
N GLU A 132 4.31 17.27 47.58
CA GLU A 132 5.51 17.31 48.42
C GLU A 132 5.55 18.56 49.31
N LYS A 133 5.11 19.71 48.80
CA LYS A 133 4.99 20.94 49.61
C LYS A 133 3.89 20.82 50.67
N GLU A 134 2.77 20.22 50.33
CA GLU A 134 1.68 19.98 51.30
C GLU A 134 2.14 19.00 52.40
N GLU A 135 2.91 17.97 52.06
CA GLU A 135 3.47 17.01 53.02
C GLU A 135 4.56 17.64 53.91
N ALA A 136 5.43 18.47 53.36
CA ALA A 136 6.49 19.15 54.13
C ALA A 136 5.96 20.19 55.13
N VAL A 137 4.77 20.76 54.89
CA VAL A 137 4.14 21.71 55.83
C VAL A 137 3.59 21.02 57.07
N ASP A 138 3.27 19.73 57.00
CA ASP A 138 2.80 18.94 58.16
C ASP A 138 3.95 18.49 59.10
N GLU A 139 5.21 18.70 58.74
CA GLU A 139 6.38 18.32 59.57
C GLU A 139 6.91 19.46 60.49
N ASP A 140 6.33 20.67 60.44
CA ASP A 140 6.68 21.73 61.39
C ASP A 140 6.11 21.42 62.78
N PHE A 141 6.91 20.71 63.57
CA PHE A 141 6.73 20.44 65.00
C PHE A 141 6.58 21.76 65.77
N ASP A 142 5.41 21.96 66.40
CA ASP A 142 5.15 23.10 67.28
C ASP A 142 6.20 23.13 68.41
N PRO A 143 7.03 24.16 68.52
CA PRO A 143 8.00 24.26 69.60
C PRO A 143 7.25 24.38 70.94
N PRO A 144 7.70 23.70 72.01
CA PRO A 144 6.99 23.70 73.29
C PRO A 144 6.85 25.13 73.84
N GLU A 145 5.61 25.51 74.16
CA GLU A 145 5.24 26.86 74.59
C GLU A 145 5.77 27.26 75.98
N ASP A 146 6.41 26.34 76.72
CA ASP A 146 6.82 26.56 78.12
C ASP A 146 8.31 26.25 78.33
N ASP A 147 9.08 27.27 78.71
CA ASP A 147 10.55 27.24 78.87
C ASP A 147 11.07 26.19 79.88
N LYS A 148 10.18 25.58 80.66
CA LYS A 148 10.49 24.53 81.65
C LYS A 148 10.67 23.14 81.04
N GLU A 149 10.27 22.93 79.79
CA GLU A 149 10.37 21.64 79.09
C GLU A 149 11.68 21.49 78.30
N MET A 150 12.53 22.52 78.27
CA MET A 150 13.83 22.43 77.64
C MET A 150 14.77 21.50 78.45
N PRO A 151 15.43 20.52 77.82
CA PRO A 151 16.30 19.58 78.53
C PRO A 151 17.51 20.32 79.11
N VAL A 152 17.59 20.34 80.44
CA VAL A 152 18.72 20.92 81.18
C VAL A 152 19.97 20.10 80.85
N LYS A 153 20.97 20.74 80.24
CA LYS A 153 22.28 20.12 80.01
C LYS A 153 22.98 19.93 81.36
N ASN A 154 23.30 18.68 81.67
CA ASN A 154 24.12 18.28 82.82
C ASN A 154 25.55 18.85 82.74
#